data_AF-A0A2D9CIW9-F1
#
_entry.id   AF-A0A2D9CIW9-F1
#
_cell.length_a   1.000
_cell.length_b   1.000
_cell.length_c   1.000
_cell.angle_alpha   90.00
_cell.angle_beta   90.00
_cell.angle_gamma   90.00
#
_symmetry.space_group_name_H-M   'P 1'
#
loop_
_entity.id
_entity.type
_entity.pdbx_description
1 polymer ?
#
loop_
_entity_poly.entity_id
_entity_poly.type
_entity_poly.pdbx_seq_one_letter_code
_entity_poly.pdbx_strand_id
1 'polypeptide(L)'
;MPILTLEELENSTATPDQSTVAPMGATASAVIAGTEKEKSIFTSEQEKSAKYAFRMMNQMQVIDDLMDSGFDPLNPRDQFVELAPFIPDLAENALVSSKYGILRDAARDFTMAQLRDESGAAIPEAEVEMAMELYVPRFGDDLARQQAKRERRQNAFNAMKASAGKAFDRTLRETKKSASPELTSDEALDVLKERAKRNPELRAKLKAAGLL
;
A
#
# COMPACT_ATOMS: atom_id res chain seq x y z
N MET A 1 -16.59 13.83 -64.57
CA MET A 1 -16.54 14.43 -63.23
C MET A 1 -17.80 15.27 -63.05
N PRO A 2 -18.80 14.82 -62.30
CA PRO A 2 -19.79 15.71 -61.73
C PRO A 2 -19.45 15.95 -60.25
N ILE A 3 -19.37 17.23 -59.93
CA ILE A 3 -19.04 17.79 -58.62
C ILE A 3 -20.35 17.80 -57.83
N LEU A 4 -20.36 17.26 -56.61
CA LEU A 4 -21.52 17.31 -55.71
C LEU A 4 -21.88 18.77 -55.43
N THR A 5 -23.17 19.09 -55.51
CA THR A 5 -23.70 20.45 -55.34
C THR A 5 -23.75 20.82 -53.86
N LEU A 6 -23.52 22.10 -53.56
CA LEU A 6 -23.51 22.68 -52.20
C LEU A 6 -24.82 22.50 -51.41
N GLU A 7 -25.91 22.09 -52.08
CA GLU A 7 -27.22 21.83 -51.46
C GLU A 7 -27.32 20.46 -50.76
N GLU A 8 -26.45 19.50 -51.06
CA GLU A 8 -26.46 18.17 -50.39
C GLU A 8 -25.67 18.13 -49.07
N LEU A 9 -24.87 19.17 -48.77
CA LEU A 9 -24.08 19.26 -47.53
C LEU A 9 -24.77 20.05 -46.40
N GLU A 10 -25.85 20.78 -46.67
CA GLU A 10 -26.53 21.64 -45.68
C GLU A 10 -27.86 21.09 -45.14
N ASN A 11 -28.36 19.96 -45.67
CA ASN A 11 -29.69 19.44 -45.29
C ASN A 11 -29.67 18.24 -44.31
N SER A 12 -28.54 17.98 -43.64
CA SER A 12 -28.42 16.93 -42.61
C SER A 12 -28.12 17.46 -41.21
N THR A 13 -28.64 18.66 -40.91
CA THR A 13 -28.65 19.22 -39.55
C THR A 13 -30.04 19.77 -39.21
N ALA A 14 -30.93 18.91 -38.69
CA ALA A 14 -32.07 19.30 -37.84
C ALA A 14 -32.77 18.07 -37.24
N THR A 15 -32.48 17.75 -35.97
CA THR A 15 -33.44 17.14 -35.00
C THR A 15 -34.46 18.24 -34.60
N PRO A 16 -35.70 17.97 -34.09
CA PRO A 16 -36.26 16.72 -33.54
C PRO A 16 -37.75 16.43 -33.88
N ASP A 17 -38.24 15.22 -33.61
CA ASP A 17 -39.54 15.05 -32.94
C ASP A 17 -39.62 13.73 -32.16
N GLN A 18 -40.16 13.83 -30.96
CA GLN A 18 -40.41 12.77 -29.99
C GLN A 18 -41.80 12.19 -30.24
N SER A 19 -41.95 10.88 -30.33
CA SER A 19 -42.95 10.15 -29.52
C SER A 19 -42.96 8.64 -29.79
N THR A 20 -43.05 7.90 -28.67
CA THR A 20 -43.43 6.49 -28.50
C THR A 20 -42.34 5.42 -28.55
N VAL A 21 -41.53 5.34 -27.49
CA VAL A 21 -41.12 4.04 -26.93
C VAL A 21 -41.35 4.06 -25.43
N ALA A 22 -42.14 3.10 -24.94
CA ALA A 22 -42.55 2.91 -23.55
C ALA A 22 -41.35 2.72 -22.59
N PRO A 23 -41.50 3.01 -21.29
CA PRO A 23 -40.40 3.00 -20.33
C PRO A 23 -40.05 1.56 -19.97
N MET A 24 -38.96 1.03 -20.53
CA MET A 24 -38.36 -0.20 -20.04
C MET A 24 -37.63 0.16 -18.75
N GLY A 25 -38.21 -0.31 -17.64
CA GLY A 25 -37.90 0.10 -16.28
C GLY A 25 -36.41 0.11 -15.99
N ALA A 26 -35.97 1.20 -15.38
CA ALA A 26 -34.74 1.24 -14.63
C ALA A 26 -34.76 0.10 -13.61
N THR A 27 -33.96 -0.94 -13.85
CA THR A 27 -33.54 -1.84 -12.79
C THR A 27 -32.62 -1.02 -11.89
N ALA A 28 -33.22 -0.31 -10.93
CA ALA A 28 -32.51 0.15 -9.76
C ALA A 28 -31.77 -1.07 -9.21
N SER A 29 -30.43 -1.04 -9.21
CA SER A 29 -29.64 -1.98 -8.41
C SER A 29 -30.18 -1.89 -6.99
N ALA A 30 -31.00 -2.86 -6.60
CA ALA A 30 -31.47 -2.99 -5.24
C ALA A 30 -30.23 -3.25 -4.40
N VAL A 31 -29.72 -2.21 -3.74
CA VAL A 31 -28.70 -2.33 -2.71
C VAL A 31 -29.26 -3.32 -1.69
N ILE A 32 -28.59 -4.45 -1.52
CA ILE A 32 -29.01 -5.48 -0.56
C ILE A 32 -28.93 -4.82 0.83
N ALA A 33 -30.04 -4.74 1.55
CA ALA A 33 -30.06 -4.17 2.90
C ALA A 33 -28.97 -4.85 3.76
N GLY A 34 -28.07 -4.05 4.34
CA GLY A 34 -26.87 -4.54 5.06
C GLY A 34 -25.57 -4.53 4.24
N THR A 35 -25.62 -4.19 2.95
CA THR A 35 -24.41 -3.94 2.09
C THR A 35 -24.15 -2.45 1.85
N GLU A 36 -24.89 -1.58 2.53
CA GLU A 36 -24.73 -0.14 2.43
C GLU A 36 -23.34 0.25 2.93
N LYS A 37 -22.55 0.84 2.03
CA LYS A 37 -21.24 1.38 2.38
C LYS A 37 -21.49 2.53 3.35
N GLU A 38 -21.21 2.32 4.63
CA GLU A 38 -21.29 3.40 5.62
C GLU A 38 -20.49 4.59 5.10
N LYS A 39 -21.18 5.74 5.00
CA LYS A 39 -20.55 6.96 4.49
C LYS A 39 -19.48 7.35 5.49
N SER A 40 -18.23 7.26 5.05
CA SER A 40 -17.10 7.64 5.87
C SER A 40 -17.22 9.09 6.33
N ILE A 41 -16.84 9.34 7.58
CA ILE A 41 -16.72 10.68 8.15
C ILE A 41 -15.50 11.45 7.61
N PHE A 42 -14.62 10.78 6.85
CA PHE A 42 -13.43 11.38 6.25
C PHE A 42 -13.63 11.62 4.75
N THR A 43 -12.89 12.59 4.21
CA THR A 43 -12.89 12.83 2.76
C THR A 43 -12.21 11.68 2.02
N SER A 44 -12.53 11.49 0.74
CA SER A 44 -11.90 10.45 -0.08
C SER A 44 -10.38 10.60 -0.17
N GLU A 45 -9.89 11.84 -0.15
CA GLU A 45 -8.46 12.17 -0.11
C GLU A 45 -7.83 11.73 1.21
N GLN A 46 -8.42 12.08 2.35
CA GLN A 46 -7.95 11.63 3.66
C GLN A 46 -7.89 10.11 3.77
N GLU A 47 -8.87 9.40 3.21
CA GLU A 47 -8.88 7.94 3.18
C GLU A 47 -7.79 7.34 2.29
N LYS A 48 -7.52 7.94 1.13
CA LYS A 48 -6.45 7.50 0.23
C LYS A 48 -5.09 7.73 0.86
N SER A 49 -4.82 8.95 1.34
CA SER A 49 -3.56 9.28 2.01
C SER A 49 -3.38 8.44 3.28
N ALA A 50 -4.45 8.08 4.00
CA ALA A 50 -4.36 7.18 5.15
C ALA A 50 -3.85 5.78 4.76
N LYS A 51 -4.33 5.23 3.64
CA LYS A 51 -3.87 3.93 3.12
C LYS A 51 -2.41 3.98 2.67
N TYR A 52 -2.02 5.05 1.98
CA TYR A 52 -0.64 5.24 1.54
C TYR A 52 0.30 5.49 2.72
N ALA A 53 -0.06 6.35 3.67
CA ALA A 53 0.68 6.56 4.91
C ALA A 53 0.88 5.26 5.69
N PHE A 54 -0.15 4.41 5.78
CA PHE A 54 -0.04 3.12 6.44
C PHE A 54 0.94 2.17 5.73
N ARG A 55 0.90 2.09 4.40
CA ARG A 55 1.88 1.32 3.61
C ARG A 55 3.30 1.85 3.83
N MET A 56 3.48 3.16 3.72
CA MET A 56 4.77 3.80 3.95
C MET A 56 5.31 3.52 5.35
N MET A 57 4.47 3.60 6.39
CA MET A 57 4.87 3.27 7.77
C MET A 57 5.42 1.85 7.88
N ASN A 58 4.69 0.87 7.34
CA ASN A 58 5.09 -0.53 7.43
C ASN A 58 6.39 -0.79 6.68
N GLN A 59 6.52 -0.28 5.45
CA GLN A 59 7.72 -0.52 4.66
C GLN A 59 8.93 0.23 5.19
N MET A 60 8.74 1.45 5.71
CA MET A 60 9.79 2.18 6.40
C MET A 60 10.32 1.40 7.61
N GLN A 61 9.42 0.79 8.40
CA GLN A 61 9.83 -0.08 9.51
C GLN A 61 10.62 -1.30 9.04
N VAL A 62 10.18 -1.97 7.97
CA VAL A 62 10.93 -3.11 7.38
C VAL A 62 12.33 -2.70 6.94
N ILE A 63 12.46 -1.57 6.25
CA ILE A 63 13.75 -1.03 5.78
C ILE A 63 14.65 -0.74 6.98
N ASP A 64 14.12 -0.02 7.98
CA ASP A 64 14.86 0.37 9.17
C ASP A 64 15.29 -0.84 10.00
N ASP A 65 14.39 -1.81 10.24
CA ASP A 65 14.69 -3.05 10.96
C ASP A 65 15.77 -3.88 10.24
N LEU A 66 15.74 -3.93 8.90
CA LEU A 66 16.79 -4.59 8.12
C LEU A 66 18.13 -3.88 8.29
N MET A 67 18.17 -2.56 8.12
CA MET A 67 19.39 -1.76 8.28
C MET A 67 19.96 -1.87 9.70
N ASP A 68 19.10 -1.86 10.72
CA ASP A 68 19.48 -1.96 12.12
C ASP A 68 19.87 -3.41 12.53
N SER A 69 19.55 -4.42 11.72
CA SER A 69 19.93 -5.83 11.95
C SER A 69 21.41 -6.15 11.69
N GLY A 70 22.22 -5.16 11.29
CA GLY A 70 23.61 -5.34 10.87
C GLY A 70 23.76 -5.93 9.46
N PHE A 71 22.68 -5.94 8.67
CA PHE A 71 22.73 -6.20 7.23
C PHE A 71 23.43 -5.05 6.52
N ASP A 72 24.32 -5.36 5.56
CA ASP A 72 25.00 -4.36 4.74
C ASP A 72 24.22 -4.13 3.43
N PRO A 73 23.48 -3.02 3.30
CA PRO A 73 22.77 -2.69 2.06
C PRO A 73 23.71 -2.30 0.92
N LEU A 74 24.99 -2.02 1.21
CA LEU A 74 25.99 -1.60 0.24
C LEU A 74 26.91 -2.72 -0.22
N ASN A 75 26.57 -3.98 0.08
CA ASN A 75 27.32 -5.15 -0.34
C ASN A 75 27.62 -5.08 -1.86
N PRO A 76 28.90 -5.02 -2.27
CA PRO A 76 29.29 -4.86 -3.68
C PRO A 76 28.70 -5.94 -4.60
N ARG A 77 28.47 -7.16 -4.09
CA ARG A 77 27.85 -8.24 -4.86
C ARG A 77 26.42 -7.90 -5.25
N ASP A 78 25.61 -7.50 -4.27
CA ASP A 78 24.18 -7.27 -4.49
C ASP A 78 23.97 -5.98 -5.32
N GLN A 79 24.75 -4.93 -5.06
CA GLN A 79 24.78 -3.71 -5.86
C GLN A 79 25.21 -3.97 -7.31
N PHE A 80 26.20 -4.85 -7.54
CA PHE A 80 26.62 -5.21 -8.90
C PHE A 80 25.54 -5.97 -9.67
N VAL A 81 24.83 -6.90 -9.01
CA VAL A 81 23.75 -7.67 -9.63
C VAL A 81 22.61 -6.74 -10.07
N GLU A 82 22.22 -5.76 -9.25
CA GLU A 82 21.19 -4.78 -9.61
C GLU A 82 21.61 -3.86 -10.77
N LEU A 83 22.88 -3.45 -10.82
CA LEU A 83 23.37 -2.51 -11.83
C LEU A 83 23.79 -3.17 -13.16
N ALA A 84 23.76 -4.50 -13.26
CA ALA A 84 24.26 -5.22 -14.41
C ALA A 84 23.20 -5.29 -15.54
N PRO A 85 23.36 -4.54 -16.66
CA PRO A 85 22.36 -4.48 -17.73
C PRO A 85 22.22 -5.78 -18.54
N PHE A 86 23.06 -6.79 -18.26
CA PHE A 86 23.10 -8.08 -18.93
C PHE A 86 22.48 -9.21 -18.10
N ILE A 87 22.06 -8.95 -16.85
CA ILE A 87 21.34 -9.91 -16.03
C ILE A 87 19.85 -9.66 -16.25
N PRO A 88 19.09 -10.63 -16.80
CA PRO A 88 17.63 -10.47 -16.90
C PRO A 88 16.99 -10.33 -15.52
N ASP A 89 15.94 -9.50 -15.39
CA ASP A 89 15.22 -9.25 -14.13
C ASP A 89 14.78 -10.54 -13.41
N LEU A 90 14.38 -11.56 -14.19
CA LEU A 90 14.01 -12.89 -13.68
C LEU A 90 15.16 -13.61 -12.96
N ALA A 91 16.40 -13.37 -13.38
CA ALA A 91 17.60 -13.93 -12.76
C ALA A 91 18.12 -13.06 -11.61
N GLU A 92 17.88 -11.74 -11.65
CA GLU A 92 18.31 -10.79 -10.61
C GLU A 92 17.84 -11.22 -9.22
N ASN A 93 16.55 -11.57 -9.07
CA ASN A 93 15.95 -12.02 -7.81
C ASN A 93 16.58 -13.30 -7.24
N ALA A 94 17.10 -14.18 -8.10
CA ALA A 94 17.79 -15.39 -7.68
C ALA A 94 19.26 -15.13 -7.29
N LEU A 95 19.82 -14.02 -7.78
CA LEU A 95 21.22 -13.68 -7.60
C LEU A 95 21.45 -12.73 -6.42
N VAL A 96 20.54 -11.80 -6.12
CA VAL A 96 20.65 -10.94 -4.93
C VAL A 96 20.45 -11.72 -3.63
N SER A 97 21.03 -11.24 -2.53
CA SER A 97 20.74 -11.82 -1.21
C SER A 97 19.27 -11.63 -0.81
N SER A 98 18.71 -12.57 -0.04
CA SER A 98 17.30 -12.50 0.39
C SER A 98 16.98 -11.21 1.16
N LYS A 99 17.88 -10.75 2.04
CA LYS A 99 17.71 -9.48 2.77
C LYS A 99 17.71 -8.27 1.83
N TYR A 100 18.55 -8.30 0.79
CA TYR A 100 18.58 -7.26 -0.23
C TYR A 100 17.29 -7.21 -1.05
N GLY A 101 16.77 -8.38 -1.45
CA GLY A 101 15.47 -8.48 -2.12
C GLY A 101 14.35 -7.87 -1.28
N ILE A 102 14.29 -8.18 0.03
CA ILE A 102 13.28 -7.60 0.94
C ILE A 102 13.47 -6.08 1.06
N LEU A 103 14.70 -5.59 1.18
CA LEU A 103 14.99 -4.14 1.20
C LEU A 103 14.46 -3.46 -0.06
N ARG A 104 14.80 -4.00 -1.24
CA ARG A 104 14.42 -3.45 -2.54
C ARG A 104 12.91 -3.45 -2.73
N ASP A 105 12.24 -4.54 -2.38
CA ASP A 105 10.79 -4.68 -2.50
C ASP A 105 10.05 -3.72 -1.54
N ALA A 106 10.51 -3.61 -0.29
CA ALA A 106 9.96 -2.67 0.69
C ALA A 106 10.14 -1.22 0.23
N ALA A 107 11.32 -0.88 -0.29
CA ALA A 107 11.60 0.44 -0.83
C ALA A 107 10.75 0.79 -2.04
N ARG A 108 10.59 -0.15 -2.98
CA ARG A 108 9.73 0.04 -4.15
C ARG A 108 8.29 0.27 -3.73
N ASP A 109 7.77 -0.49 -2.77
CA ASP A 109 6.42 -0.29 -2.24
C ASP A 109 6.26 1.05 -1.52
N PHE A 110 7.25 1.46 -0.71
CA PHE A 110 7.31 2.77 -0.08
C PHE A 110 7.24 3.90 -1.12
N THR A 111 8.12 3.85 -2.13
CA THR A 111 8.20 4.84 -3.21
C THR A 111 6.90 4.92 -4.00
N MET A 112 6.33 3.76 -4.34
CA MET A 112 5.06 3.70 -5.06
C MET A 112 3.89 4.23 -4.23
N ALA A 113 3.91 4.09 -2.90
CA ALA A 113 2.91 4.69 -2.04
C ALA A 113 3.03 6.23 -2.01
N GLN A 114 4.24 6.76 -1.96
CA GLN A 114 4.50 8.21 -2.04
C GLN A 114 4.02 8.79 -3.39
N LEU A 115 4.48 8.21 -4.50
CA LEU A 115 4.20 8.73 -5.85
C LEU A 115 2.72 8.63 -6.25
N ARG A 116 1.98 7.62 -5.74
CA ARG A 116 0.55 7.46 -6.05
C ARG A 116 -0.35 8.50 -5.40
N ASP A 117 0.07 9.06 -4.27
CA ASP A 117 -0.65 10.18 -3.65
C ASP A 117 -0.48 11.45 -4.49
N GLU A 118 0.71 11.67 -5.04
CA GLU A 118 1.06 12.89 -5.79
C GLU A 118 0.55 12.89 -7.24
N SER A 119 0.68 11.77 -7.96
CA SER A 119 0.47 11.74 -9.42
C SER A 119 -0.97 11.43 -9.84
N GLY A 120 -1.71 10.64 -9.06
CA GLY A 120 -3.05 10.14 -9.43
C GLY A 120 -3.14 9.32 -10.73
N ALA A 121 -2.02 9.06 -11.41
CA ALA A 121 -1.91 8.47 -12.74
C ALA A 121 -1.03 7.19 -12.74
N ALA A 122 -0.85 6.59 -13.92
CA ALA A 122 0.11 5.50 -14.08
C ALA A 122 1.54 6.04 -13.89
N ILE A 123 2.28 5.45 -12.95
CA ILE A 123 3.66 5.83 -12.62
C ILE A 123 4.61 5.03 -13.52
N PRO A 124 5.43 5.66 -14.36
CA PRO A 124 6.46 4.98 -15.15
C PRO A 124 7.51 4.33 -14.26
N GLU A 125 8.05 3.17 -14.66
CA GLU A 125 9.06 2.46 -13.84
C GLU A 125 10.31 3.30 -13.58
N ALA A 126 10.78 4.04 -14.58
CA ALA A 126 11.92 4.94 -14.44
C ALA A 126 11.71 6.00 -13.34
N GLU A 127 10.48 6.48 -13.13
CA GLU A 127 10.17 7.42 -12.05
C GLU A 127 10.30 6.76 -10.67
N VAL A 128 9.90 5.49 -10.57
CA VAL A 128 10.04 4.68 -9.36
C VAL A 128 11.52 4.46 -9.04
N GLU A 129 12.32 4.06 -10.03
CA GLU A 129 13.75 3.82 -9.89
C GLU A 129 14.50 5.10 -9.44
N MET A 130 14.23 6.23 -10.10
CA MET A 130 14.80 7.53 -9.73
C MET A 130 14.40 7.94 -8.31
N ALA A 131 13.14 7.72 -7.92
CA ALA A 131 12.68 8.05 -6.58
C ALA A 131 13.25 7.09 -5.51
N MET A 132 13.49 5.81 -5.83
CA MET A 132 14.15 4.87 -4.92
C MET A 132 15.55 5.33 -4.52
N GLU A 133 16.28 6.04 -5.39
CA GLU A 133 17.60 6.61 -5.07
C GLU A 133 17.55 7.61 -3.90
N LEU A 134 16.40 8.24 -3.67
CA LEU A 134 16.20 9.20 -2.58
C LEU A 134 15.96 8.52 -1.23
N TYR A 135 15.52 7.26 -1.24
CA TYR A 135 15.04 6.57 -0.05
C TYR A 135 15.87 5.35 0.35
N VAL A 136 16.72 4.78 -0.52
CA VAL A 136 17.51 3.56 -0.20
C VAL A 136 19.00 3.83 -0.33
N PRO A 137 19.86 3.28 0.54
CA PRO A 137 21.31 3.34 0.35
C PRO A 137 21.74 2.81 -1.03
N ARG A 138 22.66 3.51 -1.68
CA ARG A 138 23.28 3.12 -2.95
C ARG A 138 24.79 3.03 -2.78
N PHE A 139 25.43 2.23 -3.62
CA PHE A 139 26.89 2.14 -3.65
C PHE A 139 27.55 3.53 -3.65
N GLY A 140 28.47 3.77 -2.72
CA GLY A 140 29.13 5.07 -2.52
C GLY A 140 28.43 6.04 -1.56
N ASP A 141 27.30 5.65 -0.96
CA ASP A 141 26.70 6.39 0.15
C ASP A 141 27.50 6.21 1.45
N ASP A 142 27.91 7.32 2.06
CA ASP A 142 28.46 7.32 3.41
C ASP A 142 27.33 7.24 4.47
N LEU A 143 27.72 7.09 5.74
CA LEU A 143 26.76 6.99 6.85
C LEU A 143 25.85 8.23 6.94
N ALA A 144 26.37 9.42 6.62
CA ALA A 144 25.59 10.65 6.66
C ALA A 144 24.50 10.65 5.58
N ARG A 145 24.80 10.20 4.36
CA ARG A 145 23.80 10.02 3.30
C ARG A 145 22.77 8.97 3.67
N GLN A 146 23.18 7.85 4.27
CA GLN A 146 22.24 6.82 4.72
C GLN A 146 21.27 7.35 5.78
N GLN A 147 21.77 8.12 6.75
CA GLN A 147 20.95 8.80 7.75
C GLN A 147 20.00 9.82 7.10
N ALA A 148 20.48 10.64 6.17
CA ALA A 148 19.65 11.59 5.45
C ALA A 148 18.52 10.90 4.65
N LYS A 149 18.78 9.71 4.08
CA LYS A 149 17.74 8.91 3.42
C LYS A 149 16.71 8.36 4.42
N ARG A 150 17.13 7.93 5.61
CA ARG A 150 16.22 7.55 6.70
C ARG A 150 15.32 8.72 7.11
N GLU A 151 15.89 9.90 7.28
CA GLU A 151 15.13 11.11 7.58
C GLU A 151 14.15 11.49 6.45
N ARG A 152 14.56 11.35 5.18
CA ARG A 152 13.66 11.56 4.03
C ARG A 152 12.46 10.63 4.07
N ARG A 153 12.66 9.33 4.36
CA ARG A 153 11.55 8.38 4.51
C ARG A 153 10.60 8.83 5.62
N GLN A 154 11.14 9.20 6.78
CA GLN A 154 10.36 9.67 7.92
C GLN A 154 9.57 10.95 7.60
N ASN A 155 10.19 11.89 6.89
CA ASN A 155 9.55 13.14 6.50
C ASN A 155 8.43 12.92 5.49
N ALA A 156 8.65 12.08 4.47
CA ALA A 156 7.63 11.71 3.50
C ALA A 156 6.43 11.03 4.19
N PHE A 157 6.68 10.08 5.09
CA PHE A 157 5.62 9.47 5.89
C PHE A 157 4.88 10.49 6.76
N ASN A 158 5.59 11.39 7.44
CA ASN A 158 4.98 12.41 8.29
C ASN A 158 4.08 13.37 7.48
N ALA A 159 4.51 13.76 6.28
CA ALA A 159 3.71 14.58 5.38
C ALA A 159 2.44 13.84 4.95
N MET A 160 2.56 12.59 4.49
CA MET A 160 1.43 11.75 4.10
C MET A 160 0.44 11.53 5.25
N LYS A 161 0.96 11.27 6.45
CA LYS A 161 0.18 11.10 7.67
C LYS A 161 -0.56 12.38 8.05
N ALA A 162 0.06 13.55 7.85
CA ALA A 162 -0.59 14.84 8.09
C ALA A 162 -1.77 15.05 7.13
N SER A 163 -1.60 14.77 5.84
CA SER A 163 -2.68 14.82 4.84
C SER A 163 -3.83 13.87 5.16
N ALA A 164 -3.52 12.67 5.66
CA ALA A 164 -4.51 11.69 6.10
C ALA A 164 -5.31 12.14 7.34
N GLY A 165 -4.69 12.94 8.23
CA GLY A 165 -5.28 13.36 9.50
C GLY A 165 -5.82 12.18 10.31
N LYS A 166 -7.03 12.33 10.89
CA LYS A 166 -7.67 11.30 11.73
C LYS A 166 -8.04 10.02 10.98
N ALA A 167 -8.04 10.03 9.64
CA ALA A 167 -8.28 8.82 8.85
C ALA A 167 -7.13 7.80 9.00
N PHE A 168 -5.90 8.27 9.23
CA PHE A 168 -4.77 7.41 9.54
C PHE A 168 -4.99 6.65 10.85
N ASP A 169 -5.43 7.34 11.91
CA ASP A 169 -5.68 6.69 13.20
C ASP A 169 -6.77 5.63 13.12
N ARG A 170 -7.82 5.88 12.33
CA ARG A 170 -8.85 4.86 12.05
C ARG A 170 -8.23 3.66 11.35
N THR A 171 -7.49 3.88 10.27
CA THR A 171 -6.83 2.82 9.50
C THR A 171 -5.91 1.97 10.38
N LEU A 172 -5.12 2.61 11.23
CA LEU A 172 -4.23 1.93 12.17
C LEU A 172 -5.01 1.07 13.18
N ARG A 173 -6.13 1.58 13.73
CA ARG A 173 -6.98 0.81 14.65
C ARG A 173 -7.65 -0.37 13.95
N GLU A 174 -8.20 -0.16 12.77
CA GLU A 174 -8.87 -1.20 11.99
C GLU A 174 -7.89 -2.31 11.62
N THR A 175 -6.70 -1.99 11.14
CA THR A 175 -5.69 -3.01 10.82
C THR A 175 -5.23 -3.77 12.06
N LYS A 176 -5.03 -3.11 13.21
CA LYS A 176 -4.70 -3.78 14.48
C LYS A 176 -5.82 -4.70 14.96
N LYS A 177 -7.08 -4.28 14.79
CA LYS A 177 -8.26 -5.10 15.09
C LYS A 177 -8.29 -6.33 14.19
N SER A 178 -8.09 -6.18 12.88
CA SER A 178 -8.05 -7.29 11.93
C SER A 178 -6.89 -8.26 12.18
N ALA A 179 -5.74 -7.78 12.66
CA ALA A 179 -4.58 -8.59 12.99
C ALA A 179 -4.72 -9.37 14.31
N SER A 180 -5.65 -8.96 15.17
CA SER A 180 -5.99 -9.68 16.41
C SER A 180 -7.31 -10.41 16.18
N PRO A 181 -7.31 -11.69 15.77
CA PRO A 181 -8.56 -12.41 15.65
C PRO A 181 -9.33 -12.27 16.97
N GLU A 182 -10.57 -11.79 16.91
CA GLU A 182 -11.50 -11.85 18.04
C GLU A 182 -11.73 -13.34 18.30
N LEU A 183 -10.82 -13.96 19.05
CA LEU A 183 -10.97 -15.31 19.58
C LEU A 183 -12.25 -15.28 20.42
N THR A 184 -13.17 -16.18 20.15
CA THR A 184 -14.30 -16.39 21.05
C THR A 184 -13.77 -16.67 22.46
N SER A 185 -14.55 -16.40 23.50
CA SER A 185 -14.09 -16.58 24.89
C SER A 185 -13.56 -18.00 25.15
N ASP A 186 -14.14 -19.00 24.46
CA ASP A 186 -13.73 -20.39 24.54
C ASP A 186 -12.40 -20.65 23.81
N GLU A 187 -12.22 -20.13 22.59
CA GLU A 187 -10.95 -20.24 21.85
C GLU A 187 -9.80 -19.49 22.55
N ALA A 188 -10.10 -18.33 23.14
CA ALA A 188 -9.13 -17.58 23.94
C ALA A 188 -8.71 -18.37 25.18
N LEU A 189 -9.64 -19.05 25.84
CA LEU A 189 -9.36 -19.95 26.95
C LEU A 189 -8.50 -21.14 26.54
N ASP A 190 -8.78 -21.75 25.39
CA ASP A 190 -8.00 -22.89 24.90
C ASP A 190 -6.57 -22.48 24.53
N VAL A 191 -6.40 -21.31 23.89
CA VAL A 191 -5.07 -20.73 23.64
C VAL A 191 -4.32 -20.44 24.94
N LEU A 192 -5.01 -19.94 25.97
CA LEU A 192 -4.43 -19.68 27.29
C LEU A 192 -4.03 -20.98 28.01
N LYS A 193 -4.86 -22.03 27.93
CA LYS A 193 -4.57 -23.37 28.47
C LYS A 193 -3.37 -24.00 27.77
N GLU A 194 -3.28 -23.91 26.46
CA GLU A 194 -2.11 -24.38 25.70
C GLU A 194 -0.83 -23.63 26.06
N ARG A 195 -0.88 -22.30 26.17
CA ARG A 195 0.28 -21.50 26.60
C ARG A 195 0.69 -21.81 28.04
N ALA A 196 -0.27 -22.09 28.92
CA ALA A 196 -0.01 -22.46 30.31
C ALA A 196 0.70 -23.81 30.47
N LYS A 197 0.65 -24.71 29.47
CA LYS A 197 1.48 -25.93 29.46
C LYS A 197 2.97 -25.61 29.35
N ARG A 198 3.32 -24.50 28.68
CA ARG A 198 4.70 -24.06 28.44
C ARG A 198 5.16 -22.94 29.37
N ASN A 199 4.24 -22.30 30.10
CA ASN A 199 4.53 -21.22 31.03
C ASN A 199 3.91 -21.52 32.43
N PRO A 200 4.73 -21.87 33.44
CA PRO A 200 4.23 -22.23 34.77
C PRO A 200 3.60 -21.07 35.53
N GLU A 201 4.03 -19.82 35.29
CA GLU A 201 3.44 -18.63 35.93
C GLU A 201 2.04 -18.35 35.37
N LEU A 202 1.86 -18.49 34.06
CA LEU A 202 0.55 -18.35 33.42
C LEU A 202 -0.42 -19.43 33.92
N ARG A 203 0.08 -20.66 34.12
CA ARG A 203 -0.72 -21.75 34.70
C ARG A 203 -1.20 -21.44 36.11
N ALA A 204 -0.35 -20.87 36.96
CA ALA A 204 -0.72 -20.48 38.31
C ALA A 204 -1.80 -19.38 38.31
N LYS A 205 -1.67 -18.40 37.43
CA LYS A 205 -2.66 -17.31 37.25
C LYS A 205 -4.02 -17.85 36.78
N LEU A 206 -4.04 -18.79 35.82
CA LEU A 206 -5.29 -19.40 35.33
C LEU A 206 -5.97 -20.29 36.37
N LYS A 207 -5.20 -21.03 37.20
CA LYS A 207 -5.75 -21.78 38.34
C LYS A 207 -6.34 -20.87 39.41
N ALA A 208 -5.65 -19.78 39.76
CA ALA A 208 -6.17 -18.80 40.72
C ALA A 208 -7.45 -18.10 40.23
N ALA A 209 -7.61 -17.98 38.91
CA ALA A 209 -8.81 -17.44 38.27
C ALA A 209 -9.93 -18.47 38.06
N GLY A 210 -9.74 -19.76 38.42
CA GLY A 210 -10.74 -20.81 38.24
C GLY A 210 -10.98 -21.26 36.79
N LEU A 211 -10.02 -21.00 35.89
CA LEU A 211 -10.12 -21.26 34.45
C LEU A 211 -9.37 -22.56 34.02
N LEU A 212 -8.78 -23.27 34.99
CA LEU A 212 -7.99 -24.50 34.85
C LEU A 212 -8.29 -25.49 35.97
#